data_AF-A0A451B672-F1
#
_entry.id   AF-A0A451B672-F1
#
_cell.length_a   1.000
_cell.length_b   1.000
_cell.length_c   1.000
_cell.angle_alpha   90.00
_cell.angle_beta   90.00
_cell.angle_gamma   90.00
#
_symmetry.space_group_name_H-M   'P 1'
#
loop_
_entity.id
_entity.type
_entity.pdbx_description
1 polymer ?
#
loop_
_entity_poly.entity_id
_entity_poly.type
_entity_poly.pdbx_seq_one_letter_code
_entity_poly.pdbx_strand_id
1 'polypeptide(L)'
;MDRAALPALHGADRRHDPQVTLEVTQGLAPEVALEQALALGREFVDRERCVFERWREQTEFSFMTCGEIQQRPAYHDYHRHLVRLFETDIPFRESVESFSYAYYRGRSTHLDPEQSIRRSVDYFLEEFAVFACLKQQGLPVFVYPGSFSTLAEIPEGLHPGAPRELRDLIMVSLKLKGRGSARSVRASSRTATP
;
A
#
# COMPACT_ATOMS: atom_id res chain seq x y z
N MET A 1 19.39 -24.84 -20.56
CA MET A 1 19.75 -24.14 -19.32
C MET A 1 18.74 -23.02 -19.14
N ASP A 2 17.63 -23.37 -18.50
CA ASP A 2 16.51 -22.46 -18.26
C ASP A 2 16.86 -21.49 -17.13
N ARG A 3 16.75 -20.21 -17.43
CA ARG A 3 16.75 -19.15 -16.43
C ARG A 3 15.65 -18.16 -16.74
N ALA A 4 15.01 -17.76 -15.64
CA ALA A 4 14.16 -16.59 -15.43
C ALA A 4 12.65 -16.82 -15.50
N ALA A 5 12.10 -17.28 -14.37
CA ALA A 5 10.77 -16.90 -13.94
C ALA A 5 10.89 -16.08 -12.65
N LEU A 6 11.01 -14.76 -12.79
CA LEU A 6 10.58 -13.81 -11.76
C LEU A 6 9.30 -13.18 -12.31
N PRO A 7 8.11 -13.52 -11.79
CA PRO A 7 6.93 -12.73 -12.12
C PRO A 7 7.12 -11.39 -11.44
N ALA A 8 7.46 -10.39 -12.25
CA ALA A 8 7.18 -9.00 -11.94
C ALA A 8 5.72 -8.89 -11.48
N LEU A 9 5.54 -8.28 -10.32
CA LEU A 9 4.51 -7.29 -10.01
C LEU A 9 3.64 -6.96 -11.26
N HIS A 10 2.54 -7.68 -11.43
CA HIS A 10 1.55 -7.45 -12.48
C HIS A 10 0.18 -7.35 -11.83
N GLY A 11 -0.43 -6.17 -11.97
CA GLY A 11 -1.78 -5.89 -11.50
C GLY A 11 -1.87 -4.50 -10.91
N ALA A 12 -2.22 -3.53 -11.76
CA ALA A 12 -2.68 -2.22 -11.34
C ALA A 12 -4.06 -2.33 -10.68
N ASP A 13 -4.16 -2.96 -9.51
CA ASP A 13 -5.29 -2.89 -8.59
C ASP A 13 -4.87 -3.55 -7.26
N ARG A 14 -4.90 -2.81 -6.15
CA ARG A 14 -4.75 -3.28 -4.75
C ARG A 14 -3.36 -3.81 -4.34
N ARG A 15 -2.49 -2.93 -3.84
CA ARG A 15 -1.25 -3.32 -3.14
C ARG A 15 -1.41 -3.11 -1.62
N HIS A 16 -1.42 -4.21 -0.87
CA HIS A 16 -1.22 -4.30 0.59
C HIS A 16 0.27 -4.27 0.94
N ASP A 17 0.57 -4.26 2.26
CA ASP A 17 1.90 -4.48 2.83
C ASP A 17 2.66 -5.61 2.11
N PRO A 18 3.90 -5.36 1.69
CA PRO A 18 4.81 -6.43 1.31
C PRO A 18 4.95 -7.51 2.38
N GLN A 19 5.02 -7.20 3.68
CA GLN A 19 5.20 -8.21 4.74
C GLN A 19 3.99 -9.15 4.84
N VAL A 20 2.80 -8.62 5.10
CA VAL A 20 1.58 -9.45 5.24
C VAL A 20 1.27 -10.21 3.96
N THR A 21 1.57 -9.61 2.80
CA THR A 21 1.46 -10.33 1.52
C THR A 21 2.42 -11.52 1.47
N LEU A 22 3.68 -11.37 1.90
CA LEU A 22 4.65 -12.46 1.93
C LEU A 22 4.28 -13.56 2.93
N GLU A 23 3.83 -13.21 4.14
CA GLU A 23 3.34 -14.18 5.12
C GLU A 23 2.17 -15.00 4.55
N VAL A 24 1.17 -14.32 4.00
CA VAL A 24 -0.08 -14.96 3.57
C VAL A 24 0.08 -15.72 2.25
N THR A 25 0.84 -15.19 1.29
CA THR A 25 0.95 -15.76 -0.07
C THR A 25 2.17 -16.64 -0.28
N GLN A 26 3.19 -16.56 0.57
CA GLN A 26 4.40 -17.39 0.47
C GLN A 26 4.65 -18.22 1.74
N GLY A 27 3.86 -18.03 2.80
CA GLY A 27 3.99 -18.80 4.04
C GLY A 27 5.29 -18.50 4.80
N LEU A 28 5.88 -17.31 4.57
CA LEU A 28 7.10 -16.92 5.27
C LEU A 28 6.81 -16.68 6.76
N ALA A 29 7.80 -16.98 7.61
CA ALA A 29 7.75 -16.58 9.01
C ALA A 29 7.76 -15.04 9.11
N PRO A 30 7.09 -14.44 10.12
CA PRO A 30 6.94 -12.99 10.23
C PRO A 30 8.26 -12.21 10.16
N GLU A 31 9.30 -12.69 10.84
CA GLU A 31 10.61 -12.03 10.88
C GLU A 31 11.28 -12.04 9.50
N VAL A 32 11.16 -13.15 8.77
CA VAL A 32 11.70 -13.31 7.41
C VAL A 32 10.90 -12.46 6.42
N ALA A 33 9.58 -12.44 6.56
CA ALA A 33 8.69 -11.62 5.74
C ALA A 33 9.00 -10.12 5.92
N LEU A 34 9.25 -9.67 7.16
CA LEU A 34 9.64 -8.30 7.45
C LEU A 34 11.00 -7.95 6.85
N GLU A 35 12.02 -8.81 7.03
CA GLU A 35 13.35 -8.58 6.45
C GLU A 35 13.26 -8.43 4.93
N GLN A 36 12.52 -9.31 4.28
CA GLN A 36 12.33 -9.31 2.84
C GLN A 36 11.49 -8.11 2.37
N ALA A 37 10.43 -7.73 3.09
CA ALA A 37 9.63 -6.54 2.82
C ALA A 37 10.50 -5.27 2.85
N LEU A 38 11.34 -5.12 3.87
CA LEU A 38 12.26 -4.00 3.99
C LEU A 38 13.32 -3.99 2.87
N ALA A 39 13.83 -5.17 2.50
CA ALA A 39 14.76 -5.28 1.38
C ALA A 39 14.14 -4.85 0.05
N LEU A 40 12.91 -5.29 -0.23
CA LEU A 40 12.14 -4.90 -1.42
C LEU A 40 11.87 -3.39 -1.45
N GLY A 41 11.55 -2.79 -0.30
CA GLY A 41 11.37 -1.34 -0.17
C GLY A 41 12.64 -0.56 -0.51
N ARG A 42 13.79 -0.98 0.03
CA ARG A 42 15.09 -0.35 -0.28
C ARG A 42 15.45 -0.50 -1.75
N GLU A 43 15.30 -1.70 -2.31
CA GLU A 43 15.57 -1.95 -3.73
C GLU A 43 14.70 -1.08 -4.64
N PHE A 44 13.42 -0.89 -4.29
CA PHE A 44 12.52 -0.01 -5.03
C PHE A 44 13.04 1.44 -5.04
N VAL A 45 13.39 1.97 -3.87
CA VAL A 45 13.91 3.35 -3.76
C VAL A 45 15.20 3.52 -4.56
N ASP A 46 16.10 2.55 -4.50
CA ASP A 46 17.37 2.61 -5.22
C ASP A 46 17.18 2.51 -6.74
N ARG A 47 16.32 1.60 -7.20
CA ARG A 47 16.01 1.44 -8.62
C ARG A 47 15.35 2.67 -9.22
N GLU A 48 14.43 3.29 -8.49
CA GLU A 48 13.67 4.46 -8.97
C GLU A 48 14.34 5.79 -8.60
N ARG A 49 15.55 5.78 -8.03
CA ARG A 49 16.28 6.97 -7.57
C ARG A 49 16.34 8.09 -8.60
N CYS A 50 16.51 7.74 -9.88
CA CYS A 50 16.57 8.70 -10.97
C CYS A 50 15.27 9.51 -11.14
N VAL A 51 14.12 8.97 -10.77
CA VAL A 51 12.83 9.66 -10.80
C VAL A 51 12.82 10.75 -9.74
N PHE A 52 13.25 10.45 -8.52
CA PHE A 52 13.27 11.44 -7.42
C PHE A 52 14.31 12.54 -7.67
N GLU A 53 15.52 12.17 -8.11
CA GLU A 53 16.59 13.13 -8.43
C GLU A 53 16.18 14.12 -9.53
N ARG A 54 15.37 13.68 -10.51
CA ARG A 54 14.86 14.55 -11.57
C ARG A 54 14.04 15.73 -11.03
N TRP A 55 13.41 15.59 -9.87
CA TRP A 55 12.52 16.60 -9.29
C TRP A 55 13.08 17.26 -8.02
N ARG A 56 14.35 16.99 -7.67
CA ARG A 56 14.98 17.46 -6.43
C ARG A 56 15.02 18.98 -6.26
N GLU A 57 15.00 19.74 -7.35
CA GLU A 57 14.98 21.21 -7.32
C GLU A 57 13.59 21.80 -7.05
N GLN A 58 12.53 20.99 -7.21
CA GLN A 58 11.15 21.42 -7.07
C GLN A 58 10.49 20.90 -5.78
N THR A 59 11.01 19.82 -5.21
CA THR A 59 10.51 19.24 -3.97
C THR A 59 11.58 18.45 -3.24
N GLU A 60 11.43 18.35 -1.93
CA GLU A 60 12.16 17.40 -1.10
C GLU A 60 11.42 16.06 -1.08
N PHE A 61 12.17 14.95 -1.07
CA PHE A 61 11.63 13.61 -0.89
C PHE A 61 12.24 13.00 0.37
N SER A 62 11.38 12.61 1.30
CA SER A 62 11.76 11.84 2.49
C SER A 62 11.17 10.43 2.38
N PHE A 63 12.00 9.43 2.66
CA PHE A 63 11.58 8.03 2.68
C PHE A 63 11.51 7.57 4.13
N MET A 64 10.38 6.99 4.50
CA MET A 64 10.14 6.48 5.84
C MET A 64 9.44 5.13 5.75
N THR A 65 9.78 4.26 6.69
CA THR A 65 9.11 2.97 6.90
C THR A 65 7.94 3.13 7.87
N CYS A 66 6.91 2.29 7.72
CA CYS A 66 5.83 2.22 8.71
C CYS A 66 6.39 1.88 10.11
N GLY A 67 7.39 0.99 10.17
CA GLY A 67 8.08 0.63 11.41
C GLY A 67 8.65 1.83 12.18
N GLU A 68 9.28 2.80 11.50
CA GLU A 68 9.76 4.03 12.14
C GLU A 68 8.64 4.88 12.75
N ILE A 69 7.46 4.87 12.13
CA ILE A 69 6.28 5.60 12.61
C ILE A 69 5.65 4.86 13.80
N GLN A 70 5.64 3.52 13.75
CA GLN A 70 5.08 2.65 14.78
C GLN A 70 5.82 2.75 16.13
N GLN A 71 7.10 3.15 16.13
CA GLN A 71 7.86 3.37 17.38
C GLN A 71 7.41 4.62 18.16
N ARG A 72 6.51 5.44 17.61
CA ARG A 72 6.10 6.70 18.21
C ARG A 72 4.98 6.46 19.23
N PRO A 73 4.98 7.15 20.39
CA PRO A 73 3.92 6.98 21.39
C PRO A 73 2.50 7.20 20.84
N ALA A 74 2.33 8.22 19.98
CA ALA A 74 1.03 8.54 19.38
C ALA A 74 0.46 7.40 18.52
N TYR A 75 1.31 6.57 17.91
CA TYR A 75 0.87 5.42 17.12
C TYR A 75 0.04 4.46 17.95
N HIS A 76 0.52 4.11 19.16
CA HIS A 76 -0.18 3.15 20.02
C HIS A 76 -1.54 3.65 20.46
N ASP A 77 -1.70 4.96 20.65
CA ASP A 77 -2.99 5.56 21.01
C ASP A 77 -3.97 5.54 19.84
N TYR A 78 -3.53 5.88 18.62
CA TYR A 78 -4.38 5.77 17.43
C TYR A 78 -4.74 4.32 17.11
N HIS A 79 -3.78 3.41 17.19
CA HIS A 79 -4.01 2.00 16.94
C HIS A 79 -5.04 1.43 17.92
N ARG A 80 -4.89 1.71 19.22
CA ARG A 80 -5.88 1.32 20.24
C ARG A 80 -7.26 1.90 19.96
N HIS A 81 -7.33 3.16 19.52
CA HIS A 81 -8.59 3.81 19.17
C HIS A 81 -9.26 3.11 17.97
N LEU A 82 -8.50 2.79 16.93
CA LEU A 82 -8.98 2.11 15.73
C LEU A 82 -9.43 0.68 15.99
N VAL A 83 -8.70 -0.07 16.83
CA VAL A 83 -9.13 -1.40 17.30
C VAL A 83 -10.45 -1.30 18.05
N ARG A 84 -10.59 -0.34 18.97
CA ARG A 84 -11.85 -0.11 19.67
C ARG A 84 -12.99 0.26 18.72
N LEU A 85 -12.72 1.09 17.72
CA LEU A 85 -13.71 1.43 16.70
C LEU A 85 -14.15 0.20 15.93
N PHE A 86 -13.21 -0.64 15.49
CA PHE A 86 -13.49 -1.92 14.83
C PHE A 86 -14.35 -2.86 15.69
N GLU A 87 -14.13 -2.89 17.01
CA GLU A 87 -14.92 -3.71 17.93
C GLU A 87 -16.34 -3.19 18.15
N THR A 88 -16.53 -1.87 18.11
CA THR A 88 -17.76 -1.21 18.58
C THR A 88 -18.64 -0.62 17.49
N ASP A 89 -18.07 -0.29 16.32
CA ASP A 89 -18.78 0.29 15.19
C ASP A 89 -18.95 -0.77 14.10
N ILE A 90 -20.19 -1.26 13.96
CA ILE A 90 -20.55 -2.32 13.01
C ILE A 90 -20.27 -1.90 11.55
N PRO A 91 -20.68 -0.69 11.10
CA PRO A 91 -20.38 -0.25 9.73
C PRO A 91 -18.88 -0.21 9.41
N PHE A 92 -18.07 0.31 10.33
CA PHE A 92 -16.61 0.35 10.16
C PHE A 92 -16.02 -1.06 10.08
N ARG A 93 -16.43 -1.96 10.98
CA ARG A 93 -16.00 -3.36 10.95
C ARG A 93 -16.32 -4.04 9.63
N GLU A 94 -17.58 -3.94 9.18
CA GLU A 94 -18.03 -4.55 7.94
C GLU A 94 -17.28 -4.02 6.72
N SER A 95 -16.97 -2.72 6.69
CA SER A 95 -16.17 -2.12 5.62
C SER A 95 -14.74 -2.66 5.58
N VAL A 96 -14.06 -2.71 6.73
CA VAL A 96 -12.69 -3.23 6.84
C VAL A 96 -12.65 -4.72 6.46
N GLU A 97 -13.56 -5.53 7.00
CA GLU A 97 -13.65 -6.96 6.68
C GLU A 97 -13.93 -7.18 5.19
N SER A 98 -14.89 -6.46 4.60
CA SER A 98 -15.24 -6.57 3.18
C SER A 98 -14.04 -6.29 2.27
N PHE A 99 -13.21 -5.30 2.62
CA PHE A 99 -11.98 -5.03 1.89
C PHE A 99 -10.97 -6.18 2.02
N SER A 100 -10.77 -6.71 3.23
CA SER A 100 -9.91 -7.88 3.48
C SER A 100 -10.36 -9.11 2.68
N TYR A 101 -11.68 -9.38 2.65
CA TYR A 101 -12.27 -10.43 1.81
C TYR A 101 -11.99 -10.20 0.31
N ALA A 102 -12.25 -8.99 -0.18
CA ALA A 102 -12.07 -8.64 -1.59
C ALA A 102 -10.61 -8.75 -2.02
N TYR A 103 -9.66 -8.54 -1.12
CA TYR A 103 -8.24 -8.66 -1.41
C TYR A 103 -7.80 -10.11 -1.63
N TYR A 104 -8.19 -11.03 -0.74
CA TYR A 104 -7.80 -12.45 -0.83
C TYR A 104 -8.69 -13.30 -1.72
N ARG A 105 -9.83 -12.78 -2.18
CA ARG A 105 -10.72 -13.49 -3.09
C ARG A 105 -9.98 -14.00 -4.32
N GLY A 106 -9.93 -15.33 -4.47
CA GLY A 106 -9.30 -16.01 -5.62
C GLY A 106 -7.77 -16.06 -5.58
N ARG A 107 -7.13 -15.71 -4.46
CA ARG A 107 -5.69 -15.86 -4.26
C ARG A 107 -5.38 -17.18 -3.56
N SER A 108 -4.28 -17.83 -3.94
CA SER A 108 -3.73 -18.94 -3.17
C SER A 108 -3.08 -18.38 -1.91
N THR A 109 -3.54 -18.84 -0.75
CA THR A 109 -2.99 -18.47 0.56
C THR A 109 -2.36 -19.70 1.22
N HIS A 110 -1.28 -19.48 1.97
CA HIS A 110 -0.65 -20.49 2.83
C HIS A 110 -1.29 -20.55 4.21
N LEU A 111 -2.02 -19.50 4.60
CA LEU A 111 -2.87 -19.48 5.77
C LEU A 111 -4.30 -19.91 5.40
N ASP A 112 -5.05 -20.36 6.40
CA ASP A 112 -6.48 -20.54 6.23
C ASP A 112 -7.16 -19.18 5.92
N PRO A 113 -8.36 -19.18 5.32
CA PRO A 113 -9.04 -17.96 4.92
C PRO A 113 -9.30 -16.99 6.08
N GLU A 114 -9.68 -17.51 7.26
CA GLU A 114 -10.03 -16.70 8.43
C GLU A 114 -8.79 -15.98 9.00
N GLN A 115 -7.67 -16.70 9.13
CA GLN A 115 -6.38 -16.14 9.51
C GLN A 115 -5.90 -15.10 8.50
N SER A 116 -6.06 -15.36 7.21
CA SER A 116 -5.69 -14.41 6.15
C SER A 116 -6.49 -13.10 6.28
N ILE A 117 -7.79 -13.20 6.50
CA ILE A 117 -8.67 -12.04 6.72
C ILE A 117 -8.23 -11.28 7.96
N ARG A 118 -8.09 -11.98 9.09
CA ARG A 118 -7.67 -11.37 10.36
C ARG A 118 -6.34 -10.61 10.22
N ARG A 119 -5.36 -11.20 9.56
CA ARG A 119 -4.07 -10.53 9.30
C ARG A 119 -4.21 -9.30 8.44
N SER A 120 -5.08 -9.31 7.43
CA SER A 120 -5.35 -8.10 6.66
C SER A 120 -6.12 -7.05 7.44
N VAL A 121 -7.03 -7.44 8.34
CA VAL A 121 -7.73 -6.49 9.22
C VAL A 121 -6.72 -5.81 10.13
N ASP A 122 -5.90 -6.58 10.84
CA ASP A 122 -4.85 -6.05 11.72
C ASP A 122 -3.98 -5.04 10.97
N TYR A 123 -3.50 -5.42 9.77
CA TYR A 123 -2.73 -4.54 8.90
C TYR A 123 -3.42 -3.20 8.57
N PHE A 124 -4.73 -3.22 8.25
CA PHE A 124 -5.42 -1.98 7.94
C PHE A 124 -5.50 -1.03 9.13
N LEU A 125 -5.73 -1.59 10.32
CA LEU A 125 -5.79 -0.79 11.54
C LEU A 125 -4.40 -0.20 11.86
N GLU A 126 -3.32 -0.94 11.61
CA GLU A 126 -1.95 -0.44 11.73
C GLU A 126 -1.66 0.70 10.73
N GLU A 127 -2.00 0.54 9.46
CA GLU A 127 -1.83 1.59 8.43
C GLU A 127 -2.64 2.84 8.74
N PHE A 128 -3.88 2.68 9.19
CA PHE A 128 -4.72 3.81 9.57
C PHE A 128 -4.11 4.57 10.75
N ALA A 129 -3.51 3.88 11.72
CA ALA A 129 -2.77 4.52 12.80
C ALA A 129 -1.51 5.25 12.30
N VAL A 130 -0.82 4.70 11.30
CA VAL A 130 0.30 5.36 10.62
C VAL A 130 -0.15 6.65 9.92
N PHE A 131 -1.25 6.64 9.17
CA PHE A 131 -1.76 7.84 8.51
C PHE A 131 -2.23 8.91 9.50
N ALA A 132 -2.82 8.51 10.63
CA ALA A 132 -3.17 9.42 11.71
C ALA A 132 -1.91 10.12 12.27
N CYS A 133 -0.83 9.37 12.48
CA CYS A 133 0.45 9.93 12.92
C CYS A 133 1.03 10.92 11.90
N LEU A 134 1.02 10.58 10.61
CA LEU A 134 1.53 11.44 9.54
C LEU A 134 0.73 12.75 9.44
N LYS A 135 -0.60 12.65 9.52
CA LYS A 135 -1.47 13.84 9.57
C LYS A 135 -1.15 14.73 10.76
N GLN A 136 -0.99 14.14 11.95
CA GLN A 136 -0.63 14.89 13.16
C GLN A 136 0.71 15.64 13.00
N GLN A 137 1.62 15.12 12.18
CA GLN A 137 2.91 15.73 11.87
C GLN A 137 2.88 16.78 10.78
N GLY A 138 1.70 17.16 10.29
CA GLY A 138 1.57 18.17 9.25
C GLY A 138 1.77 17.62 7.83
N LEU A 139 1.58 16.31 7.62
CA LEU A 139 1.49 15.69 6.30
C LEU A 139 0.03 15.33 6.00
N PRO A 140 -0.81 16.30 5.58
CA PRO A 140 -2.26 16.12 5.55
C PRO A 140 -2.81 15.48 4.28
N VAL A 141 -1.98 15.26 3.26
CA VAL A 141 -2.39 14.77 1.95
C VAL A 141 -1.89 13.35 1.74
N PHE A 142 -2.80 12.43 1.48
CA PHE A 142 -2.51 11.06 1.08
C PHE A 142 -2.80 10.87 -0.40
N VAL A 143 -1.78 10.52 -1.18
CA VAL A 143 -1.89 10.30 -2.63
C VAL A 143 -1.70 8.81 -2.93
N TYR A 144 -2.68 8.18 -3.60
CA TYR A 144 -2.62 6.74 -3.91
C TYR A 144 -3.11 6.43 -5.33
N PRO A 145 -2.42 5.55 -6.09
CA PRO A 145 -2.91 5.08 -7.38
C PRO A 145 -4.05 4.07 -7.20
N GLY A 146 -5.27 4.47 -7.59
CA GLY A 146 -6.49 3.69 -7.39
C GLY A 146 -7.37 4.21 -6.24
N SER A 147 -8.41 3.45 -5.90
CA SER A 147 -9.29 3.74 -4.76
C SER A 147 -8.87 2.95 -3.54
N PHE A 148 -8.76 3.62 -2.39
CA PHE A 148 -8.63 2.96 -1.09
C PHE A 148 -9.93 3.17 -0.30
N SER A 149 -10.95 2.39 -0.64
CA SER A 149 -12.35 2.69 -0.31
C SER A 149 -12.60 2.81 1.20
N THR A 150 -12.15 1.86 2.00
CA THR A 150 -12.39 1.87 3.45
C THR A 150 -11.77 3.10 4.14
N LEU A 151 -10.57 3.53 3.70
CA LEU A 151 -9.98 4.75 4.22
C LEU A 151 -10.72 6.00 3.75
N ALA A 152 -11.27 6.02 2.53
CA ALA A 152 -12.02 7.14 1.96
C ALA A 152 -13.37 7.39 2.64
N GLU A 153 -13.98 6.36 3.20
CA GLU A 153 -15.25 6.48 3.95
C GLU A 153 -15.11 7.33 5.22
N ILE A 154 -13.91 7.37 5.82
CA ILE A 154 -13.65 8.12 7.06
C ILE A 154 -13.77 9.65 6.85
N PRO A 155 -13.03 10.29 5.92
CA PRO A 155 -13.18 11.72 5.65
C PRO A 155 -14.53 12.09 5.00
N GLU A 156 -15.24 11.13 4.42
CA GLU A 156 -16.64 11.31 3.97
C GLU A 156 -17.64 11.37 5.13
N GLY A 157 -17.20 11.10 6.35
CA GLY A 157 -18.01 11.20 7.56
C GLY A 157 -18.84 9.96 7.88
N LEU A 158 -18.59 8.84 7.20
CA LEU A 158 -19.33 7.59 7.42
C LEU A 158 -18.97 6.91 8.75
N HIS A 159 -17.78 7.22 9.28
CA HIS A 159 -17.26 6.66 10.53
C HIS A 159 -16.93 7.78 11.52
N PRO A 160 -17.94 8.44 12.13
CA PRO A 160 -17.73 9.62 12.97
C PRO A 160 -16.89 9.35 14.22
N GLY A 161 -16.82 8.09 14.67
CA GLY A 161 -15.97 7.65 15.77
C GLY A 161 -14.48 7.52 15.43
N ALA A 162 -14.08 7.67 14.17
CA ALA A 162 -12.67 7.59 13.77
C ALA A 162 -11.81 8.73 14.35
N PRO A 163 -10.50 8.52 14.52
CA PRO A 163 -9.55 9.58 14.88
C PRO A 163 -9.75 10.82 14.02
N ARG A 164 -9.69 12.01 14.65
CA ARG A 164 -9.87 13.29 13.95
C ARG A 164 -8.89 13.43 12.80
N GLU A 165 -7.67 12.96 12.99
CA GLU A 165 -6.58 12.98 12.03
C GLU A 165 -6.97 12.25 10.73
N LEU A 166 -7.72 11.15 10.82
CA LEU A 166 -8.21 10.43 9.65
C LEU A 166 -9.44 11.10 9.03
N ARG A 167 -10.34 11.64 9.85
CA ARG A 167 -11.51 12.40 9.35
C ARG A 167 -11.11 13.68 8.62
N ASP A 168 -10.03 14.32 9.04
CA ASP A 168 -9.51 15.56 8.45
C ASP A 168 -8.45 15.28 7.34
N LEU A 169 -8.20 14.01 6.98
CA LEU A 169 -7.19 13.61 5.99
C LEU A 169 -7.66 13.95 4.57
N ILE A 170 -6.79 14.57 3.77
CA ILE A 170 -7.08 14.87 2.36
C ILE A 170 -6.65 13.68 1.51
N MET A 171 -7.60 12.98 0.92
CA MET A 171 -7.32 11.83 0.06
C MET A 171 -7.36 12.20 -1.42
N VAL A 172 -6.30 11.84 -2.15
CA VAL A 172 -6.15 12.06 -3.59
C VAL A 172 -5.93 10.72 -4.30
N SER A 173 -6.98 10.22 -4.93
CA SER A 173 -6.92 9.01 -5.76
C SER A 173 -6.49 9.32 -7.18
N LEU A 174 -5.39 8.70 -7.64
CA LEU A 174 -4.89 8.84 -9.00
C LEU A 174 -5.48 7.76 -9.91
N LYS A 175 -6.14 8.18 -11.01
CA LYS A 175 -6.57 7.29 -12.09
C LYS A 175 -5.59 7.39 -13.25
N LEU A 176 -4.66 6.44 -13.33
CA LEU A 176 -3.66 6.40 -14.39
C LEU A 176 -4.27 5.78 -15.65
N LYS A 177 -4.44 6.58 -16.71
CA LYS A 177 -4.76 6.06 -18.04
C LYS A 177 -3.47 5.55 -18.68
N GLY A 178 -3.42 4.28 -19.04
CA GLY A 178 -2.31 3.73 -19.82
C GLY A 178 -2.13 4.53 -21.11
N ARG A 179 -0.93 5.04 -21.37
CA ARG A 179 -0.60 5.59 -22.68
C ARG A 179 -0.57 4.39 -23.64
N GLY A 180 -1.51 4.36 -24.59
CA GLY A 180 -1.55 3.32 -25.63
C GLY A 180 -0.17 3.17 -26.26
N SER A 181 0.27 1.92 -26.41
CA SER A 181 1.57 1.54 -26.93
C SER A 181 1.89 2.34 -28.19
N ALA A 182 2.76 3.34 -28.08
CA ALA A 182 3.37 3.96 -29.25
C ALA A 182 4.21 2.87 -29.91
N ARG A 183 3.66 2.28 -30.99
CA ARG A 183 4.33 1.35 -31.88
C ARG A 183 5.75 1.86 -32.13
N SER A 184 6.72 1.05 -31.75
CA SER A 184 8.09 1.15 -32.24
C SER A 184 8.05 1.14 -33.77
N VAL A 185 8.10 2.33 -34.38
CA VAL A 185 8.41 2.46 -35.79
C VAL A 185 9.91 2.22 -35.88
N ARG A 186 10.29 0.96 -36.11
CA ARG A 186 11.64 0.60 -36.53
C ARG A 186 11.83 1.16 -37.94
N ALA A 187 12.39 2.35 -38.01
CA ALA A 187 12.97 2.89 -39.23
C ALA A 187 14.42 2.39 -39.30
N SER A 188 14.71 1.46 -40.20
CA SER A 188 16.02 1.27 -40.85
C SER A 188 15.76 0.40 -42.09
N SER A 189 15.33 1.00 -43.19
CA SER A 189 16.19 1.42 -44.31
C SER A 189 16.90 0.24 -44.99
N ARG A 190 16.38 -0.09 -46.18
CA ARG A 190 17.02 -0.88 -47.23
C ARG A 190 18.46 -0.40 -47.46
N THR A 191 19.40 -1.34 -47.51
CA THR A 191 20.62 -1.19 -48.31
C THR A 191 20.52 -2.17 -49.46
N ALA A 192 20.20 -1.63 -50.65
CA ALA A 192 20.57 -2.24 -51.91
C ALA A 192 22.00 -1.79 -52.22
N THR A 193 22.84 -2.70 -52.68
CA THR A 193 24.17 -2.38 -53.21
C THR A 193 24.28 -3.13 -54.55
N PRO A 194 24.84 -2.50 -55.60
CA PRO A 194 24.70 -2.90 -57.00
C PRO A 194 25.43 -4.19 -57.38
#